data_AF-A0A6L4AUM5-F1
#
_entry.id   AF-A0A6L4AUM5-F1
#
_cell.length_a   1.000
_cell.length_b   1.000
_cell.length_c   1.000
_cell.angle_alpha   90.00
_cell.angle_beta   90.00
_cell.angle_gamma   90.00
#
_symmetry.space_group_name_H-M   'P 1'
#
loop_
_entity.id
_entity.type
_entity.pdbx_description
1 polymer ?
#
loop_
_entity_poly.entity_id
_entity_poly.type
_entity_poly.pdbx_seq_one_letter_code
_entity_poly.pdbx_strand_id
1 'polypeptide(L)'
;MRGLRSSLLAAAALVAAAGPAAADWLVMKDGSRLETRGAWKVDGRRVVFNLPNGTLSAIRADEIDLDASAAATARAVEVDLV
;
A
#
# COMPACT_ATOMS: atom_id res chain seq x y z
N MET A 1 -9.71 -32.75 41.68
CA MET A 1 -10.17 -33.06 40.31
C MET A 1 -9.75 -31.89 39.43
N ARG A 2 -8.53 -31.90 38.85
CA ARG A 2 -8.24 -32.31 37.45
C ARG A 2 -9.21 -31.61 36.46
N GLY A 3 -8.83 -30.68 35.58
CA GLY A 3 -7.51 -30.41 35.01
C GLY A 3 -7.27 -28.93 34.72
N LEU A 4 -6.29 -28.39 35.41
CA LEU A 4 -5.43 -27.30 34.95
C LEU A 4 -4.42 -27.97 34.01
N ARG A 5 -4.59 -27.89 32.69
CA ARG A 5 -3.56 -28.26 31.68
C ARG A 5 -4.08 -28.08 30.25
N SER A 6 -3.24 -27.45 29.45
CA SER A 6 -3.18 -27.58 27.99
C SER A 6 -4.14 -26.72 27.18
N SER A 7 -3.77 -25.46 26.98
CA SER A 7 -3.81 -24.82 25.65
C SER A 7 -2.83 -23.62 25.62
N LEU A 8 -1.59 -23.87 26.04
CA LEU A 8 -0.43 -23.08 25.59
C LEU A 8 -0.01 -23.70 24.25
N LEU A 9 -0.52 -23.22 23.12
CA LEU A 9 0.05 -23.47 21.78
C LEU A 9 -0.73 -22.65 20.75
N ALA A 10 0.03 -21.93 19.91
CA ALA A 10 -0.39 -21.32 18.64
C ALA A 10 -1.15 -19.98 18.69
N ALA A 11 -0.45 -18.92 19.10
CA ALA A 11 -0.64 -17.61 18.48
C ALA A 11 0.72 -16.95 18.24
N ALA A 12 1.65 -17.73 17.67
CA ALA A 12 2.95 -17.24 17.23
C ALA A 12 2.80 -16.66 15.82
N ALA A 13 3.19 -15.39 15.70
CA ALA A 13 3.64 -14.73 14.47
C ALA A 13 2.62 -14.59 13.34
N LEU A 14 1.74 -13.59 13.47
CA LEU A 14 1.41 -12.75 12.32
C LEU A 14 2.26 -11.48 12.40
N VAL A 15 3.59 -11.63 12.24
CA VAL A 15 4.44 -10.49 11.91
C VAL A 15 4.11 -10.17 10.46
N ALA A 16 3.16 -9.25 10.26
CA ALA A 16 3.00 -8.59 8.98
C ALA A 16 4.36 -8.03 8.60
N ALA A 17 4.95 -8.54 7.53
CA ALA A 17 6.14 -7.97 6.93
C ALA A 17 5.80 -6.58 6.41
N ALA A 18 5.80 -5.59 7.32
CA ALA A 18 5.87 -4.19 6.97
C ALA A 18 7.32 -3.94 6.50
N GLY A 19 7.62 -4.45 5.30
CA GLY A 19 8.81 -4.03 4.59
C GLY A 19 8.79 -2.51 4.39
N PRO A 20 9.94 -1.88 4.08
CA PRO A 20 9.94 -0.48 3.66
C PRO A 20 8.91 -0.34 2.55
N ALA A 21 7.91 0.52 2.76
CA ALA A 21 6.95 0.85 1.73
C ALA A 21 7.73 1.49 0.57
N ALA A 22 8.00 0.71 -0.48
CA ALA A 22 8.75 1.13 -1.66
C ALA A 22 8.08 2.36 -2.28
N ALA A 23 8.87 3.23 -2.92
CA ALA A 23 8.29 4.38 -3.62
C ALA A 23 7.39 3.89 -4.76
N ASP A 24 6.18 4.44 -4.84
CA ASP A 24 5.20 4.15 -5.88
C ASP A 24 4.68 5.47 -6.47
N TRP A 25 3.97 5.42 -7.59
CA TRP A 25 3.58 6.59 -8.35
C TRP A 25 2.10 6.61 -8.69
N LEU A 26 1.45 7.73 -8.33
CA LEU A 26 0.16 8.12 -8.89
C LEU A 26 0.37 8.99 -10.13
N VAL A 27 -0.35 8.68 -11.20
CA VAL A 27 -0.37 9.48 -12.44
C VAL A 27 -1.66 10.28 -12.45
N MET A 28 -1.53 11.60 -12.53
CA MET A 28 -2.65 12.52 -12.64
C MET A 28 -3.14 12.59 -14.10
N LYS A 29 -4.40 12.97 -14.31
CA LYS A 29 -4.95 13.10 -15.67
C LYS A 29 -4.28 14.17 -16.54
N ASP A 30 -3.62 15.14 -15.93
CA ASP A 30 -2.81 16.14 -16.63
C ASP A 30 -1.41 15.60 -17.03
N GLY A 31 -1.12 14.34 -16.72
CA GLY A 31 0.16 13.67 -16.98
C GLY A 31 1.22 13.90 -15.91
N SER A 32 0.96 14.73 -14.89
CA SER A 32 1.87 14.88 -13.75
C SER A 32 1.91 13.61 -12.90
N ARG A 33 2.99 13.44 -12.14
CA ARG A 33 3.22 12.27 -11.29
C ARG A 33 3.41 12.69 -9.85
N LEU A 34 2.76 11.96 -8.95
CA LEU A 34 2.85 12.14 -7.51
C LEU A 34 3.52 10.91 -6.88
N GLU A 35 4.63 11.15 -6.18
CA GLU A 35 5.31 10.09 -5.44
C GLU A 35 4.52 9.72 -4.20
N THR A 36 4.42 8.42 -3.95
CA THR A 36 3.75 7.84 -2.80
C THR A 36 4.69 6.89 -2.09
N ARG A 37 4.55 6.80 -0.77
CA ARG A 37 5.23 5.82 0.06
C ARG A 37 4.39 4.55 0.08
N GLY A 38 4.75 3.60 -0.77
CA GLY A 38 4.05 2.35 -0.95
C GLY A 38 2.76 2.49 -1.75
N ALA A 39 2.02 1.38 -1.78
CA ALA A 39 0.79 1.29 -2.55
C ALA A 39 -0.26 2.32 -2.10
N TRP A 40 -1.05 2.73 -3.08
CA TRP A 40 -2.23 3.57 -2.92
C TRP A 40 -3.49 2.70 -3.06
N LYS A 41 -4.63 3.19 -2.54
CA LYS A 41 -5.89 2.46 -2.54
C LYS A 41 -7.05 3.35 -2.97
N VAL A 42 -7.93 2.83 -3.82
CA VAL A 42 -9.23 3.47 -4.11
C VAL A 42 -10.19 3.22 -2.95
N ASP A 43 -10.71 4.31 -2.36
CA ASP A 43 -11.74 4.31 -1.33
C ASP A 43 -12.91 5.18 -1.79
N GLY A 44 -13.92 4.53 -2.37
CA GLY A 44 -15.07 5.19 -2.98
C GLY A 44 -14.65 6.14 -4.11
N ARG A 45 -14.79 7.46 -3.88
CA ARG A 45 -14.46 8.51 -4.85
C ARG A 45 -13.07 9.12 -4.65
N ARG A 46 -12.26 8.54 -3.76
CA ARG A 46 -10.92 9.03 -3.43
C ARG A 46 -9.89 7.94 -3.64
N VAL A 47 -8.66 8.36 -3.88
CA VAL A 47 -7.47 7.52 -3.78
C VAL A 47 -6.73 7.96 -2.53
N VAL A 48 -6.52 7.03 -1.60
CA VAL A 48 -5.83 7.23 -0.34
C VAL A 48 -4.43 6.64 -0.44
N PHE A 49 -3.44 7.39 0.03
CA PHE A 49 -2.03 7.02 -0.06
C PHE A 49 -1.21 7.71 1.02
N ASN A 50 0.01 7.25 1.25
CA ASN A 50 0.97 7.93 2.10
C ASN A 50 1.93 8.74 1.23
N LEU A 51 2.24 9.96 1.65
CA LEU A 51 3.33 10.75 1.08
C LEU A 51 4.69 10.21 1.54
N PRO A 52 5.81 10.57 0.89
CA PRO A 52 7.17 10.18 1.31
C PRO A 52 7.49 10.53 2.78
N ASN A 53 6.93 11.64 3.29
CA ASN A 53 7.07 12.05 4.69
C ASN A 53 6.20 11.23 5.68
N GLY A 54 5.45 10.24 5.20
CA GLY A 54 4.57 9.38 6.00
C GLY A 54 3.15 9.92 6.20
N THR A 55 2.88 11.17 5.80
CA THR A 55 1.54 11.77 5.94
C THR A 55 0.52 11.03 5.08
N LEU A 56 -0.59 10.61 5.70
CA LEU A 56 -1.74 10.06 4.98
C LEU A 56 -2.46 11.18 4.22
N SER A 57 -2.66 10.99 2.92
CA SER A 57 -3.32 11.95 2.04
C SER A 57 -4.37 11.26 1.18
N ALA A 58 -5.26 12.06 0.59
CA ALA A 58 -6.28 11.57 -0.32
C ALA A 58 -6.58 12.58 -1.43
N ILE A 59 -6.70 12.10 -2.67
CA ILE A 59 -7.06 12.88 -3.86
C ILE A 59 -8.32 12.28 -4.49
N ARG A 60 -9.10 13.06 -5.23
CA ARG A 60 -10.30 12.54 -5.90
C ARG A 60 -9.90 11.59 -7.03
N ALA A 61 -10.59 10.45 -7.14
CA ALA A 61 -10.27 9.45 -8.15
C ALA A 61 -10.50 9.95 -9.58
N ASP A 62 -11.32 10.98 -9.78
CA ASP A 62 -11.56 11.59 -11.10
C ASP A 62 -10.45 12.56 -11.54
N GLU A 63 -9.48 12.86 -10.69
CA GLU A 63 -8.27 13.64 -11.02
C GLU A 63 -7.08 12.73 -11.38
N ILE A 64 -7.19 11.43 -11.09
CA ILE A 64 -6.13 10.44 -11.29
C ILE A 64 -6.42 9.61 -12.54
N ASP A 65 -5.38 9.32 -13.30
CA ASP A 65 -5.38 8.26 -14.30
C ASP A 65 -5.03 6.93 -13.61
N LEU A 66 -6.07 6.17 -13.23
CA LEU A 66 -5.92 4.93 -12.47
C LEU A 66 -5.23 3.82 -13.28
N ASP A 67 -5.44 3.79 -14.60
CA ASP A 67 -4.85 2.79 -15.47
C ASP A 67 -3.34 3.05 -15.61
N ALA A 68 -2.95 4.30 -15.84
CA ALA A 68 -1.55 4.69 -15.89
C ALA A 68 -0.86 4.51 -14.52
N SER A 69 -1.55 4.78 -13.43
CA SER A 69 -1.04 4.56 -12.07
C SER A 69 -0.82 3.07 -11.80
N ALA A 70 -1.78 2.20 -12.14
CA ALA A 70 -1.64 0.75 -11.96
C ALA A 70 -0.46 0.18 -12.77
N ALA A 71 -0.28 0.67 -14.00
CA ALA A 71 0.87 0.30 -14.82
C ALA A 71 2.21 0.76 -14.21
N ALA A 72 2.24 1.95 -13.60
CA ALA A 72 3.43 2.45 -12.91
C ALA A 72 3.78 1.59 -11.68
N THR A 73 2.79 1.22 -10.88
CA THR A 73 2.96 0.31 -9.74
C THR A 73 3.47 -1.06 -10.18
N ALA A 74 2.88 -1.66 -11.23
CA ALA A 74 3.31 -2.96 -11.73
C ALA A 74 4.80 -2.95 -12.16
N ARG A 75 5.24 -1.88 -12.82
CA ARG A 75 6.66 -1.70 -13.20
C ARG A 75 7.56 -1.52 -11.98
N ALA A 76 7.12 -0.79 -10.95
CA ALA A 76 7.90 -0.61 -9.73
C ALA A 76 8.09 -1.94 -8.99
N VAL A 77 7.04 -2.78 -8.92
CA VAL A 77 7.12 -4.12 -8.33
C VAL A 77 8.02 -5.05 -9.14
N GLU A 78 7.96 -5.01 -10.48
CA GLU A 78 8.83 -5.82 -11.34
C GLU A 78 10.31 -5.52 -11.13
N VAL A 79 10.67 -4.24 -10.97
CA VAL A 79 12.06 -3.80 -10.78
C VAL A 79 12.62 -4.21 -9.41
N ASP A 80 11.78 -4.33 -8.37
CA ASP A 80 12.22 -4.69 -7.01
C ASP A 80 12.49 -6.22 -6.85
N LEU A 81 12.13 -7.02 -7.87
CA LEU A 81 12.28 -8.49 -7.87
C LEU A 81 13.53 -9.00 -8.62
N VAL A 82 14.39 -8.12 -9.14
CA VAL A 82 15.62 -8.44 -9.91
C VAL A 82 16.87 -8.07 -9.12
#